data_AF-A0AAJ5Z0C8-F1
#
_entry.id   AF-A0AAJ5Z0C8-F1
#
_cell.length_a   1.000
_cell.length_b   1.000
_cell.length_c   1.000
_cell.angle_alpha   90.00
_cell.angle_beta   90.00
_cell.angle_gamma   90.00
#
_symmetry.space_group_name_H-M   'P 1'
#
loop_
_entity.id
_entity.type
_entity.pdbx_description
1 polymer ?
#
loop_
_entity_poly.entity_id
_entity_poly.type
_entity_poly.pdbx_seq_one_letter_code
_entity_poly.pdbx_strand_id
1 'polypeptide(L)'
;MALALNHAYAAKQVAKIVSESLLEFTTPIARKVARLYVVSDILYNSAAPKPHAWQYRDAFHPYLDLIFTHFRQVMHTLPGRIKAHAFRRQISQVLEVWDQWLVYPPMLLQQLREKLQ
;
A
#
# COMPACT_ATOMS: atom_id res chain seq x y z
N MET A 1 13.65 0.95 -8.81
CA MET A 1 13.38 2.05 -7.87
C MET A 1 14.41 3.22 -7.91
N ALA A 2 14.89 3.67 -9.07
CA ALA A 2 15.84 4.79 -9.07
C ALA A 2 15.14 6.16 -8.90
N LEU A 3 14.00 6.35 -9.57
CA LEU A 3 13.31 7.65 -9.65
C LEU A 3 12.79 8.15 -8.30
N ALA A 4 12.05 7.33 -7.55
CA ALA A 4 11.46 7.70 -6.27
C ALA A 4 12.53 8.00 -5.21
N LEU A 5 13.62 7.25 -5.20
CA LEU A 5 14.73 7.47 -4.27
C LEU A 5 15.55 8.70 -4.61
N ASN A 6 15.74 9.01 -5.89
CA ASN A 6 16.48 10.20 -6.31
C ASN A 6 15.69 11.50 -6.08
N HIS A 7 14.37 11.40 -5.93
CA HIS A 7 13.47 12.53 -5.66
C HIS A 7 12.72 12.36 -4.34
N ALA A 8 13.35 11.75 -3.33
CA ALA A 8 12.71 11.45 -2.06
C ALA A 8 12.26 12.71 -1.28
N TYR A 9 12.79 13.89 -1.61
CA TYR A 9 12.26 15.17 -1.11
C TYR A 9 10.78 15.42 -1.50
N ALA A 10 10.30 14.76 -2.56
CA ALA A 10 8.91 14.81 -2.99
C ALA A 10 8.04 13.68 -2.38
N ALA A 11 8.53 12.97 -1.35
CA ALA A 11 7.87 11.80 -0.77
C ALA A 11 6.39 12.04 -0.43
N LYS A 12 6.05 13.20 0.15
CA LYS A 12 4.67 13.57 0.46
C LYS A 12 3.78 13.63 -0.79
N GLN A 13 4.26 14.26 -1.85
CA GLN A 13 3.50 14.42 -3.09
C GLN A 13 3.34 13.07 -3.82
N VAL A 14 4.41 12.27 -3.86
CA VAL A 14 4.39 10.92 -4.43
C VAL A 14 3.40 10.03 -3.67
N ALA A 15 3.49 10.02 -2.33
CA ALA A 15 2.59 9.23 -1.49
C ALA A 15 1.12 9.64 -1.69
N LYS A 16 0.84 10.94 -1.75
CA LYS A 16 -0.49 11.47 -2.05
C LYS A 16 -1.02 10.97 -3.40
N ILE A 17 -0.30 11.19 -4.49
CA ILE A 17 -0.75 10.83 -5.85
C ILE A 17 -0.99 9.31 -5.97
N VAL A 18 -0.05 8.50 -5.47
CA VAL A 18 -0.18 7.04 -5.53
C VAL A 18 -1.38 6.59 -4.70
N SER A 19 -1.58 7.15 -3.50
CA SER A 19 -2.71 6.83 -2.63
C SER A 19 -4.04 7.24 -3.23
N GLU A 20 -4.17 8.45 -3.77
CA GLU A 20 -5.38 8.93 -4.47
C GLU A 20 -5.72 8.00 -5.64
N SER A 21 -4.72 7.59 -6.42
CA SER A 21 -4.94 6.64 -7.51
C SER A 21 -5.42 5.25 -7.04
N LEU A 22 -5.05 4.82 -5.83
CA LEU A 22 -5.55 3.58 -5.24
C LEU A 22 -7.02 3.67 -4.80
N LEU A 23 -7.49 4.87 -4.49
CA LEU A 23 -8.85 5.15 -3.99
C LEU A 23 -9.90 5.35 -5.09
N GLU A 24 -9.50 5.43 -6.35
CA GLU A 24 -10.45 5.53 -7.47
C GLU A 24 -11.20 4.20 -7.71
N PHE A 25 -12.52 4.17 -7.56
CA PHE A 25 -13.33 2.95 -7.80
C PHE A 25 -13.25 2.43 -9.24
N THR A 26 -13.07 3.32 -10.21
CA THR A 26 -12.96 2.98 -11.64
C THR A 26 -11.63 2.27 -11.98
N THR A 27 -10.64 2.30 -11.08
CA THR A 27 -9.37 1.62 -11.30
C THR A 27 -9.56 0.10 -11.26
N PRO A 28 -9.15 -0.64 -12.32
CA PRO A 28 -9.24 -2.10 -12.36
C PRO A 28 -8.46 -2.78 -11.23
N ILE A 29 -8.95 -3.92 -10.73
CA ILE A 29 -8.33 -4.67 -9.61
C ILE A 29 -6.85 -4.96 -9.84
N ALA A 30 -6.50 -5.47 -11.02
CA ALA A 30 -5.10 -5.77 -11.35
C ALA A 30 -4.19 -4.54 -11.22
N ARG A 31 -4.71 -3.34 -11.58
CA ARG A 31 -3.98 -2.08 -11.44
C ARG A 31 -3.90 -1.61 -9.99
N LYS A 32 -4.91 -1.87 -9.15
CA LYS A 32 -4.84 -1.62 -7.71
C LYS A 32 -3.75 -2.45 -7.04
N VAL A 33 -3.69 -3.74 -7.37
CA VAL A 33 -2.65 -4.65 -6.86
C VAL A 33 -1.26 -4.18 -7.31
N ALA A 34 -1.10 -3.87 -8.60
CA ALA A 34 0.17 -3.34 -9.11
C ALA A 34 0.61 -2.04 -8.41
N ARG A 35 -0.32 -1.10 -8.18
CA ARG A 35 -0.05 0.14 -7.44
C ARG A 35 0.31 -0.13 -5.97
N LEU A 36 -0.32 -1.10 -5.32
CA LEU A 36 0.06 -1.53 -3.96
C LEU A 36 1.47 -2.13 -3.94
N TYR A 37 1.86 -2.91 -4.96
CA TYR A 37 3.23 -3.41 -5.09
C TYR A 37 4.24 -2.28 -5.30
N VAL A 38 3.88 -1.23 -6.04
CA VAL A 38 4.72 -0.02 -6.13
C VAL A 38 4.90 0.63 -4.75
N VAL A 39 3.83 0.78 -3.96
CA VAL A 39 3.94 1.28 -2.57
C VAL A 39 4.87 0.39 -1.75
N SER A 40 4.71 -0.93 -1.85
CA SER A 40 5.56 -1.90 -1.13
C SER A 40 7.04 -1.79 -1.51
N ASP A 41 7.34 -1.68 -2.80
CA ASP A 41 8.71 -1.50 -3.29
C ASP A 41 9.29 -0.15 -2.79
N ILE A 42 8.48 0.91 -2.71
CA ILE A 42 8.94 2.22 -2.17
C ILE A 42 9.25 2.11 -0.68
N LEU A 43 8.38 1.45 0.08
CA LEU A 43 8.56 1.25 1.52
C LEU A 43 9.76 0.34 1.84
N TYR A 44 10.02 -0.68 1.03
CA TYR A 44 11.23 -1.49 1.15
C TYR A 44 12.49 -0.63 0.98
N ASN A 45 12.52 0.15 -0.10
CA ASN A 45 13.65 0.99 -0.44
C ASN A 45 13.79 2.25 0.43
N SER A 46 12.78 2.57 1.25
CA SER A 46 12.85 3.71 2.19
C SER A 46 13.93 3.52 3.25
N ALA A 47 14.40 2.29 3.47
CA ALA A 47 15.49 1.95 4.37
C ALA A 47 16.89 2.11 3.72
N ALA A 48 16.96 2.42 2.42
CA ALA A 48 18.25 2.65 1.76
C ALA A 48 18.97 3.87 2.35
N PRO A 49 20.32 3.89 2.37
CA PRO A 49 21.12 5.01 2.87
C PRO A 49 21.13 6.17 1.86
N LYS A 50 19.95 6.66 1.47
CA LYS A 50 19.75 7.80 0.58
C LYS A 50 19.05 8.93 1.33
N PRO A 51 19.44 10.20 1.09
CA PRO A 51 18.78 11.34 1.70
C PRO A 51 17.26 11.29 1.50
N HIS A 52 16.51 11.59 2.55
CA HIS A 52 15.04 11.66 2.56
C HIS A 52 14.28 10.36 2.26
N ALA A 53 14.94 9.23 1.92
CA ALA A 53 14.26 7.98 1.59
C ALA A 53 13.35 7.51 2.73
N TRP A 54 13.79 7.68 3.98
CA TRP A 54 13.02 7.34 5.18
C TRP A 54 11.66 8.06 5.27
N GLN A 55 11.52 9.24 4.67
CA GLN A 55 10.29 10.05 4.72
C GLN A 55 9.10 9.37 4.05
N TYR A 56 9.33 8.40 3.16
CA TYR A 56 8.25 7.66 2.53
C TYR A 56 7.40 6.88 3.53
N ARG A 57 7.97 6.35 4.62
CA ARG A 57 7.20 5.61 5.64
C ARG A 57 6.16 6.53 6.28
N ASP A 58 6.58 7.71 6.70
CA ASP A 58 5.70 8.71 7.31
C ASP A 58 4.72 9.30 6.29
N ALA A 59 5.16 9.47 5.04
CA ALA A 59 4.32 10.01 3.97
C ALA A 59 3.17 9.07 3.59
N PHE A 60 3.38 7.75 3.58
CA PHE A 60 2.32 6.78 3.27
C PHE A 60 1.40 6.47 4.46
N HIS A 61 1.92 6.52 5.69
CA HIS A 61 1.19 6.18 6.90
C HIS A 61 -0.25 6.75 6.99
N PRO A 62 -0.49 8.07 6.79
CA PRO A 62 -1.83 8.64 6.93
C PRO A 62 -2.86 8.13 5.90
N TYR A 63 -2.42 7.50 4.81
CA TYR A 63 -3.31 7.00 3.76
C TYR A 63 -3.67 5.53 3.92
N LEU A 64 -2.93 4.76 4.74
CA LEU A 64 -3.09 3.32 4.84
C LEU A 64 -4.49 2.93 5.33
N ASP A 65 -5.00 3.63 6.36
CA ASP A 65 -6.35 3.35 6.89
C ASP A 65 -7.42 3.46 5.80
N LEU A 66 -7.36 4.53 5.01
CA LEU A 66 -8.30 4.82 3.94
C LEU A 66 -8.17 3.83 2.78
N ILE A 67 -6.93 3.50 2.37
CA ILE A 67 -6.65 2.53 1.30
C ILE A 67 -7.19 1.14 1.66
N PHE A 68 -6.96 0.65 2.87
CA PHE A 68 -7.40 -0.69 3.26
C PHE A 68 -8.92 -0.75 3.48
N THR A 69 -9.52 0.32 3.97
CA THR A 69 -11.00 0.47 4.01
C THR A 69 -11.58 0.44 2.59
N HIS A 70 -10.95 1.14 1.64
CA HIS A 70 -11.34 1.13 0.24
C HIS A 70 -11.22 -0.25 -0.40
N PHE A 71 -10.14 -0.99 -0.14
CA PHE A 71 -9.98 -2.36 -0.64
C PHE A 71 -11.09 -3.28 -0.15
N ARG A 72 -11.54 -3.14 1.10
CA ARG A 72 -12.71 -3.87 1.61
C ARG A 72 -13.97 -3.57 0.80
N GLN A 73 -14.25 -2.29 0.56
CA GLN A 73 -15.40 -1.87 -0.25
C GLN A 73 -15.32 -2.45 -1.66
N VAL A 74 -14.15 -2.38 -2.30
CA VAL A 74 -13.90 -2.97 -3.62
C VAL A 74 -14.12 -4.49 -3.61
N MET A 75 -13.70 -5.22 -2.57
CA MET A 75 -13.98 -6.66 -2.48
C MET A 75 -15.48 -6.96 -2.44
N HIS A 76 -16.28 -6.13 -1.78
CA HIS A 76 -17.73 -6.28 -1.72
C HIS A 76 -18.45 -5.98 -3.04
N THR A 77 -17.85 -5.19 -3.94
CA THR A 77 -18.44 -4.90 -5.27
C THR A 77 -18.10 -5.93 -6.34
N LEU A 78 -17.17 -6.86 -6.07
CA LEU A 78 -16.73 -7.83 -7.06
C LEU A 78 -17.78 -8.93 -7.30
N PRO A 79 -18.11 -9.24 -8.57
CA PRO A 79 -18.99 -10.35 -8.90
C PRO A 79 -18.26 -11.67 -8.68
N GLY A 80 -18.50 -12.28 -7.51
CA GLY A 80 -18.06 -13.64 -7.17
C GLY A 80 -16.99 -13.70 -6.08
N ARG A 81 -17.20 -14.62 -5.13
CA ARG A 81 -16.34 -14.83 -3.95
C ARG A 81 -14.89 -15.18 -4.29
N ILE A 82 -14.65 -15.88 -5.41
CA ILE A 82 -13.29 -16.29 -5.83
C ILE A 82 -12.41 -15.08 -6.12
N LYS A 83 -12.92 -14.09 -6.86
CA LYS A 83 -12.15 -12.87 -7.22
C LYS A 83 -11.86 -12.02 -5.98
N ALA A 84 -12.84 -11.86 -5.09
CA ALA A 84 -12.66 -11.16 -3.83
C ALA A 84 -11.61 -11.85 -2.94
N HIS A 85 -11.67 -13.18 -2.81
CA HIS A 85 -10.68 -13.94 -2.04
C HIS A 85 -9.27 -13.86 -2.64
N ALA A 86 -9.14 -13.93 -3.98
CA ALA A 86 -7.85 -13.76 -4.65
C ALA A 86 -7.25 -12.37 -4.40
N PHE A 87 -8.07 -11.31 -4.50
CA PHE A 87 -7.63 -9.94 -4.21
C PHE A 87 -7.21 -9.77 -2.74
N ARG A 88 -8.01 -10.30 -1.80
CA ARG A 88 -7.67 -10.32 -0.37
C ARG A 88 -6.32 -10.99 -0.12
N ARG A 89 -6.10 -12.18 -0.70
CA ARG A 89 -4.84 -12.93 -0.55
C ARG A 89 -3.64 -12.11 -1.01
N GLN A 90 -3.74 -11.44 -2.14
CA GLN A 90 -2.65 -10.59 -2.66
C GLN A 90 -2.34 -9.41 -1.74
N ILE A 91 -3.36 -8.77 -1.16
CA ILE A 91 -3.17 -7.68 -0.19
C ILE A 91 -2.55 -8.21 1.12
N SER A 92 -3.05 -9.35 1.63
CA SER A 92 -2.51 -9.98 2.84
C SER A 92 -1.04 -10.34 2.71
N GLN A 93 -0.61 -10.85 1.55
CA GLN A 93 0.80 -11.12 1.27
C GLN A 93 1.68 -9.88 1.36
N VAL A 94 1.17 -8.70 0.94
CA VAL A 94 1.90 -7.44 1.08
C VAL A 94 2.08 -7.08 2.56
N LEU A 95 1.03 -7.26 3.38
CA LEU A 95 1.12 -7.00 4.82
C LEU A 95 2.06 -7.97 5.54
N GLU A 96 2.10 -9.25 5.14
CA GLU A 96 3.09 -10.22 5.65
C GLU A 96 4.52 -9.77 5.36
N VAL A 97 4.77 -9.30 4.15
CA VAL A 97 6.07 -8.79 3.73
C VAL A 97 6.44 -7.51 4.48
N TRP A 98 5.49 -6.59 4.70
CA TRP A 98 5.74 -5.38 5.50
C TRP A 98 6.08 -5.69 6.96
N ASP A 99 5.51 -6.76 7.51
CA ASP A 99 5.81 -7.27 8.85
C ASP A 99 7.24 -7.81 8.91
N GLN A 100 7.61 -8.66 7.96
CA GLN A 100 8.97 -9.23 7.85
C GLN A 100 10.06 -8.16 7.71
N TRP A 101 9.77 -7.09 6.98
CA TRP A 101 10.69 -5.97 6.75
C TRP A 101 10.65 -4.92 7.86
N LEU A 102 9.82 -5.09 8.89
CA LEU A 102 9.62 -4.13 9.98
C LEU A 102 9.34 -2.71 9.45
N VAL A 103 8.51 -2.62 8.41
CA VAL A 103 8.15 -1.35 7.78
C VAL A 103 7.31 -0.50 8.73
N TYR A 104 6.36 -1.15 9.42
CA TYR A 104 5.44 -0.55 10.36
C TYR A 104 5.29 -1.39 11.63
N PRO A 105 4.83 -0.80 12.75
CA PRO A 105 4.59 -1.53 13.99
C PRO A 105 3.53 -2.65 13.82
N PRO A 106 3.68 -3.79 14.53
CA PRO A 106 2.74 -4.91 14.45
C PRO A 106 1.29 -4.52 14.71
N MET A 107 1.04 -3.60 15.64
CA MET A 107 -0.31 -3.12 15.96
C MET A 107 -0.99 -2.46 14.76
N LEU A 108 -0.26 -1.63 14.01
CA LEU A 108 -0.80 -1.00 12.80
C LEU A 108 -1.11 -2.05 11.73
N LEU A 109 -0.17 -2.97 11.49
CA LEU A 109 -0.38 -4.03 10.50
C LEU A 109 -1.58 -4.91 10.85
N GLN A 110 -1.78 -5.22 12.14
CA GLN A 110 -2.93 -5.96 12.63
C GLN A 110 -4.25 -5.21 12.37
N GLN A 111 -4.31 -3.91 12.65
CA GLN A 111 -5.49 -3.08 12.33
C GLN A 111 -5.82 -3.09 10.83
N LEU A 112 -4.80 -3.04 9.96
CA LEU A 112 -4.99 -3.13 8.52
C LEU A 112 -5.50 -4.51 8.07
N ARG A 113 -5.05 -5.60 8.72
CA ARG A 113 -5.55 -6.97 8.46
C ARG A 113 -7.02 -7.11 8.85
N GLU A 114 -7.42 -6.56 9.99
CA GLU A 114 -8.81 -6.59 10.47
C GLU A 114 -9.76 -5.88 9.51
N LYS A 115 -9.32 -4.80 8.86
CA LYS A 115 -10.11 -4.13 7.82
C LYS A 115 -10.39 -4.99 6.59
N LEU A 116 -9.55 -5.99 6.31
CA LEU A 116 -9.76 -6.90 5.18
C LEU A 116 -10.71 -8.05 5.50
N GLN A 117 -11.11 -8.22 6.76
CA GLN A 117 -11.98 -9.30 7.18
C GLN A 117 -13.34 -9.23 6.54
#